data_AF-A0A8I0HAS2-F1
#
_entry.id   AF-A0A8I0HAS2-F1
#
_cell.length_a   1.000
_cell.length_b   1.000
_cell.length_c   1.000
_cell.angle_alpha   90.00
_cell.angle_beta   90.00
_cell.angle_gamma   90.00
#
_symmetry.space_group_name_H-M   'P 1'
#
loop_
_entity.id
_entity.type
_entity.pdbx_description
1 polymer ?
#
loop_
_entity_poly.entity_id
_entity_poly.type
_entity_poly.pdbx_seq_one_letter_code
_entity_poly.pdbx_strand_id
1 'polypeptide(L)'
;CLLGAALGIWVMGLDVSVTAVLGIVSLMGILVRNGIIMLDYADELREKEGLTVREAALHSAKRRMRPIFLTSAAASMGVIPMIL
;
A
#
# COMPACT_ATOMS: atom_id res chain seq x y z
N CYS A 1 1.85 4.90 -5.24
CA CYS A 1 1.19 6.13 -4.78
C CYS A 1 1.57 7.35 -5.61
N LEU A 2 2.85 7.71 -5.73
CA LEU A 2 3.28 8.90 -6.50
C LEU A 2 2.79 8.90 -7.96
N LEU A 3 3.03 7.81 -8.71
CA LEU A 3 2.55 7.69 -10.09
C LEU A 3 1.02 7.77 -10.20
N GLY A 4 0.29 7.13 -9.29
CA GLY A 4 -1.18 7.15 -9.29
C GLY A 4 -1.76 8.52 -8.92
N ALA A 5 -1.14 9.23 -7.97
CA ALA A 5 -1.53 10.59 -7.61
C ALA A 5 -1.20 11.58 -8.73
N ALA A 6 -0.02 11.47 -9.34
CA ALA A 6 0.36 12.30 -10.49
C ALA A 6 -0.59 12.10 -11.68
N LEU A 7 -0.92 10.84 -12.01
CA LEU A 7 -1.90 10.53 -13.05
C LEU A 7 -3.30 11.04 -12.71
N GLY A 8 -3.75 10.89 -11.46
CA GLY A 8 -5.08 11.37 -11.03
C GLY A 8 -5.22 12.88 -11.10
N ILE A 9 -4.20 13.62 -10.66
CA ILE A 9 -4.15 15.08 -10.76
C ILE A 9 -4.11 15.52 -12.23
N TRP A 10 -3.34 14.82 -13.06
CA TRP A 10 -3.25 15.11 -14.50
C TRP A 10 -4.57 14.85 -15.25
N VAL A 11 -5.31 13.80 -14.88
CA VAL A 11 -6.63 13.50 -15.45
C VAL A 11 -7.71 14.48 -14.98
N MET A 12 -7.66 14.94 -13.72
CA MET A 12 -8.61 15.93 -13.22
C MET A 12 -8.29 17.38 -13.60
N GLY A 13 -7.08 17.66 -14.11
CA GLY A 13 -6.66 19.02 -14.47
C GLY A 13 -6.57 19.97 -13.27
N LEU A 14 -6.40 19.43 -12.06
CA LEU A 14 -6.32 20.19 -10.81
C LEU A 14 -4.86 20.51 -10.46
N ASP A 15 -4.64 21.61 -9.73
CA ASP A 15 -3.31 21.92 -9.17
C ASP A 15 -3.00 21.03 -7.96
N VAL A 16 -1.70 20.79 -7.73
CA VAL A 16 -1.22 20.04 -6.56
C VAL A 16 -1.50 20.86 -5.29
N SER A 17 -2.64 20.61 -4.65
CA SER A 17 -3.04 21.30 -3.42
C SER A 17 -2.43 20.64 -2.17
N VAL A 18 -2.41 21.38 -1.06
CA VAL A 18 -1.97 20.87 0.26
C VAL A 18 -2.76 19.61 0.64
N THR A 19 -4.04 19.54 0.29
CA THR A 19 -4.91 18.39 0.52
C THR A 19 -4.43 17.14 -0.24
N ALA A 20 -3.96 17.30 -1.49
CA ALA A 20 -3.41 16.19 -2.27
C ALA A 20 -2.12 15.65 -1.64
N VAL A 21 -1.24 16.53 -1.15
CA VAL A 21 -0.01 16.14 -0.46
C VAL A 21 -0.32 15.40 0.84
N LEU A 22 -1.27 15.88 1.64
CA LEU A 22 -1.72 15.19 2.86
C LEU A 22 -2.29 13.80 2.56
N GLY A 23 -3.06 13.66 1.47
CA GLY A 23 -3.56 12.36 1.01
C GLY A 23 -2.43 11.39 0.61
N ILE A 24 -1.42 11.86 -0.13
CA ILE A 24 -0.25 11.06 -0.51
C ILE A 24 0.53 10.62 0.73
N VAL A 25 0.77 11.53 1.69
CA VAL A 25 1.48 11.22 2.94
C VAL A 25 0.74 10.16 3.76
N SER A 26 -0.58 10.30 3.90
CA SER A 26 -1.42 9.31 4.59
C SER A 26 -1.33 7.92 3.93
N LEU A 27 -1.45 7.86 2.60
CA LEU A 27 -1.28 6.63 1.82
C LEU A 27 0.11 6.04 1.98
N MET A 28 1.14 6.88 2.04
CA MET A 28 2.52 6.45 2.24
C MET A 28 2.69 5.79 3.62
N GLY A 29 2.08 6.35 4.67
CA GLY A 29 2.06 5.75 6.01
C GLY A 29 1.39 4.38 6.05
N ILE A 30 0.28 4.20 5.33
CA ILE A 30 -0.40 2.90 5.19
C ILE A 30 0.51 1.90 4.46
N LEU A 31 1.21 2.34 3.42
CA LEU A 31 2.15 1.49 2.68
C LEU A 31 3.31 1.01 3.54
N VAL A 32 3.94 1.93 4.27
CA VAL A 32 5.06 1.62 5.17
C VAL A 32 4.60 0.64 6.25
N ARG A 33 3.44 0.88 6.87
CA ARG A 33 2.85 -0.05 7.86
C ARG A 33 2.62 -1.44 7.25
N ASN A 34 2.00 -1.51 6.07
CA ASN A 34 1.78 -2.79 5.38
C ASN A 34 3.09 -3.50 5.02
N GLY A 35 4.14 -2.75 4.66
CA GLY A 35 5.48 -3.28 4.39
C GLY A 35 6.18 -3.81 5.63
N ILE A 36 6.18 -3.05 6.74
CA ILE A 36 6.80 -3.46 8.01
C ILE A 36 6.22 -4.77 8.49
N ILE A 37 4.88 -4.87 8.56
CA ILE A 37 4.27 -6.09 9.07
C ILE A 37 4.54 -7.27 8.09
N MET A 38 4.86 -7.01 6.80
CA MET A 38 5.18 -8.07 5.82
C MET A 38 6.57 -8.63 6.06
N LEU A 39 7.51 -7.74 6.35
CA LEU A 39 8.86 -8.10 6.75
C LEU A 39 8.85 -8.86 8.07
N ASP A 40 8.13 -8.37 9.09
CA ASP A 40 7.97 -9.08 10.37
C ASP A 40 7.44 -10.49 10.16
N TYR A 41 6.42 -10.67 9.31
CA TYR A 41 5.86 -11.99 9.03
C TYR A 41 6.84 -12.91 8.29
N ALA A 42 7.66 -12.34 7.40
CA ALA A 42 8.69 -13.10 6.70
C ALA A 42 9.82 -13.53 7.64
N ASP A 43 10.23 -12.67 8.57
CA ASP A 43 11.21 -13.05 9.59
C ASP A 43 10.64 -14.05 10.59
N GLU A 44 9.38 -13.90 11.03
CA GLU A 44 8.72 -14.87 11.89
C GLU A 44 8.62 -16.26 11.23
N LEU A 45 8.36 -16.33 9.92
CA LEU A 45 8.38 -17.59 9.17
C LEU A 45 9.79 -18.19 9.05
N ARG A 46 10.83 -17.36 8.88
CA ARG A 46 12.22 -17.85 8.87
C ARG A 46 12.61 -18.40 10.24
N GLU A 47 12.24 -17.70 11.31
CA GLU A 47 12.65 -18.02 12.66
C GLU A 47 11.90 -19.25 13.22
N LYS A 48 10.60 -19.39 12.92
CA LYS A 48 9.78 -20.52 13.39
C LYS A 48 9.84 -21.77 12.51
N GLU A 49 9.86 -21.60 11.18
CA GLU A 49 9.80 -22.74 10.24
C GLU A 49 11.16 -23.05 9.59
N GLY A 50 12.20 -22.24 9.84
CA GLY A 50 13.53 -22.45 9.25
C GLY A 50 13.57 -22.24 7.73
N LEU A 51 12.53 -21.62 7.17
CA LEU A 51 12.36 -21.43 5.73
C LEU A 51 13.47 -20.54 5.14
N THR A 52 13.84 -20.80 3.89
CA THR A 52 14.77 -19.92 3.17
C THR A 52 14.14 -18.54 2.92
N VAL A 53 14.96 -17.49 2.84
CA VAL A 53 14.52 -16.09 2.62
C VAL A 53 13.52 -15.98 1.46
N ARG A 54 13.77 -16.75 0.39
CA ARG A 54 12.93 -16.75 -0.80
C ARG A 54 11.56 -17.38 -0.55
N GLU A 55 11.49 -18.48 0.18
CA GLU A 55 10.22 -19.15 0.52
C GLU A 55 9.40 -18.34 1.52
N ALA A 56 10.04 -17.80 2.56
CA ALA A 56 9.39 -16.93 3.53
C ALA A 56 8.83 -15.67 2.86
N ALA A 57 9.59 -15.01 1.98
CA ALA A 57 9.11 -13.87 1.22
C ALA A 57 7.90 -14.22 0.33
N LEU A 58 7.91 -15.37 -0.33
CA LEU A 58 6.84 -15.82 -1.21
C LEU A 58 5.57 -16.14 -0.42
N HIS A 59 5.70 -16.80 0.73
CA HIS A 59 4.59 -17.16 1.61
C HIS A 59 3.95 -15.91 2.24
N SER A 60 4.78 -15.00 2.75
CA SER A 60 4.35 -13.71 3.31
C SER A 60 3.68 -12.84 2.26
N ALA A 61 4.24 -12.77 1.04
CA ALA A 61 3.63 -12.05 -0.07
C ALA A 61 2.26 -12.63 -0.45
N LYS A 62 2.13 -13.97 -0.52
CA LYS A 62 0.86 -14.62 -0.91
C LYS A 62 -0.25 -14.39 0.11
N ARG A 63 0.06 -14.41 1.41
CA ARG A 63 -0.91 -14.11 2.48
C ARG A 63 -1.32 -12.64 2.50
N ARG A 64 -0.39 -11.72 2.23
CA ARG A 64 -0.63 -10.26 2.31
C ARG A 64 -1.11 -9.60 1.05
N MET A 65 -0.97 -10.24 -0.11
CA MET A 65 -1.54 -9.74 -1.36
C MET A 65 -3.02 -9.40 -1.18
N ARG A 66 -3.81 -10.24 -0.51
CA ARG A 66 -5.23 -9.99 -0.25
C ARG A 66 -5.46 -8.72 0.60
N PRO A 67 -4.89 -8.58 1.82
CA PRO A 67 -4.99 -7.37 2.62
C PRO A 67 -4.54 -6.08 1.93
N ILE A 68 -3.41 -6.12 1.21
CA ILE A 68 -2.84 -4.93 0.52
C ILE A 68 -3.77 -4.49 -0.61
N PHE A 69 -4.33 -5.45 -1.35
CA PHE A 69 -5.31 -5.14 -2.40
C PHE A 69 -6.59 -4.54 -1.82
N LEU A 70 -7.06 -5.07 -0.68
CA LEU A 70 -8.27 -4.60 0.01
C LEU A 70 -8.10 -3.17 0.54
N THR A 71 -6.95 -2.84 1.14
CA THR A 71 -6.66 -1.47 1.59
C THR A 71 -6.51 -0.50 0.42
N SER A 72 -5.85 -0.92 -0.65
CA SER A 72 -5.70 -0.10 -1.86
C SER A 72 -7.05 0.16 -2.54
N ALA A 73 -7.90 -0.87 -2.64
CA ALA A 73 -9.25 -0.75 -3.19
C ALA A 73 -10.17 0.13 -2.32
N ALA A 74 -10.13 -0.05 -1.00
CA ALA A 74 -10.88 0.79 -0.07
C ALA A 74 -10.45 2.26 -0.14
N ALA A 75 -9.15 2.52 -0.22
CA ALA A 75 -8.63 3.87 -0.42
C ALA A 75 -9.14 4.47 -1.75
N SER A 76 -8.98 3.75 -2.86
CA SER A 76 -9.46 4.19 -4.17
C SER A 76 -10.97 4.46 -4.17
N MET A 77 -11.79 3.56 -3.62
CA MET A 77 -13.24 3.76 -3.50
C MET A 77 -13.61 4.94 -2.61
N GLY A 78 -12.84 5.22 -1.56
CA GLY A 78 -13.06 6.38 -0.69
C GLY A 78 -12.78 7.73 -1.36
N VAL A 79 -11.89 7.76 -2.36
CA VAL A 79 -11.62 9.01 -3.11
C VAL A 79 -12.67 9.27 -4.19
N ILE A 80 -13.34 8.24 -4.72
CA ILE A 80 -14.40 8.37 -5.75
C ILE A 80 -15.51 9.36 -5.33
N PRO A 81 -16.16 9.27 -4.15
CA PRO A 81 -17.18 10.21 -3.73
C PRO A 81 -16.63 11.58 -3.33
N MET A 82 -15.32 11.72 -3.13
CA MET A 82 -14.68 13.01 -2.87
C MET A 82 -14.35 13.77 -4.18
N ILE A 83 -14.35 13.04 -5.31
CA ILE A 83 -14.09 13.52 -6.67
C ILE A 83 -15.40 13.93 -7.37
N LEU A 84 -16.51 13.25 -7.09
CA LEU A 84 -17.87 13.60 -7.52
C LEU A 84 -18.43 14.79 -6.72
#